data_AF-A0A8T8SDJ7-F1
#
_entry.id   AF-A0A8T8SDJ7-F1
#
_cell.length_a   1.000
_cell.length_b   1.000
_cell.length_c   1.000
_cell.angle_alpha   90.00
_cell.angle_beta   90.00
_cell.angle_gamma   90.00
#
_symmetry.space_group_name_H-M   'P 1'
#
loop_
_entity.id
_entity.type
_entity.pdbx_description
1 polymer ?
#
loop_
_entity_poly.entity_id
_entity_poly.type
_entity_poly.pdbx_seq_one_letter_code
_entity_poly.pdbx_strand_id
1 'polypeptide(L)'
;LHPGSELLRFFERHPSIQGIHAPFEIQWADDDDDPEDPTHIYDNVRTLRVDDLQRYKEIVNGGGRPSQVILIRDDWRGPGMTDFVASKWWLDREDVAHALTCLEFSCSNHTMRDLIMDLDFTFNRKALPNLAELAVHRLEPLDEKDLGSLFVVLSLARALRVLRVSEWSAPVKENVLWQSKSFIHSSTVELLVNCRFPAAFEYFQWTGVHRGDPTYFRFLPTHDATSSMPAPTSSEEGAALIKRGRLQRIPSMFRAKISPVGVWDAPFDPMRASAILDHTGVVPSLAL
;
A
#
# COMPACT_ATOMS: atom_id res chain seq x y z
N LEU A 1 24.30 -18.99 8.99
CA LEU A 1 22.91 -19.47 8.83
C LEU A 1 22.09 -18.28 8.42
N HIS A 2 21.57 -18.28 7.18
CA HIS A 2 20.71 -17.20 6.71
C HIS A 2 19.42 -17.17 7.55
N PRO A 3 18.92 -15.98 7.96
CA PRO A 3 17.68 -15.87 8.75
C PRO A 3 16.48 -16.58 8.10
N GLY A 4 16.45 -16.67 6.76
CA GLY A 4 15.41 -17.38 6.00
C GLY A 4 15.38 -18.89 6.26
N SER A 5 16.52 -19.55 6.46
CA SER A 5 16.58 -21.02 6.59
C SER A 5 16.13 -21.54 7.95
N GLU A 6 16.21 -20.74 9.01
CA GLU A 6 15.67 -21.10 10.33
C GLU A 6 14.14 -20.98 10.38
N LEU A 7 13.57 -20.02 9.64
CA LEU A 7 12.12 -19.83 9.56
C LEU A 7 11.45 -20.91 8.67
N LEU A 8 12.10 -21.30 7.57
CA LEU A 8 11.67 -22.41 6.71
C LEU A 8 11.54 -23.71 7.53
N ARG A 9 12.60 -24.09 8.26
CA ARG A 9 12.59 -25.25 9.18
C ARG A 9 11.60 -25.12 10.34
N PHE A 10 11.19 -23.89 10.69
CA PHE A 10 10.16 -23.69 11.70
C PHE A 10 8.78 -24.06 11.14
N PHE A 11 8.46 -23.66 9.90
CA PHE A 11 7.18 -23.98 9.27
C PHE A 11 6.98 -25.46 9.01
N GLU A 12 8.01 -26.14 8.51
CA GLU A 12 7.96 -27.60 8.27
C GLU A 12 7.64 -28.37 9.55
N ARG A 13 8.16 -27.90 10.69
CA ARG A 13 7.89 -28.51 12.00
C ARG A 13 6.53 -28.13 12.59
N HIS A 14 5.87 -27.10 12.07
CA HIS A 14 4.63 -26.55 12.63
C HIS A 14 3.59 -26.23 11.53
N PRO A 15 3.10 -27.24 10.78
CA PRO A 15 2.20 -27.04 9.64
C PRO A 15 0.83 -26.44 10.02
N SER A 16 0.47 -26.45 11.32
CA SER A 16 -0.74 -25.83 11.83
C SER A 16 -0.66 -24.30 11.99
N ILE A 17 0.54 -23.70 11.87
CA ILE A 17 0.72 -22.25 11.99
C ILE A 17 0.36 -21.62 10.64
N GLN A 18 -0.79 -20.95 10.60
CA GLN A 18 -1.24 -20.17 9.44
C GLN A 18 -0.99 -18.68 9.69
N GLY A 19 -0.44 -17.98 8.69
CA GLY A 19 -0.32 -16.51 8.70
C GLY A 19 0.67 -15.97 9.71
N ILE A 20 1.97 -16.05 9.40
CA ILE A 20 2.98 -15.34 10.18
C ILE A 20 2.89 -13.85 9.89
N HIS A 21 2.82 -13.05 10.95
CA HIS A 21 2.75 -11.59 10.88
C HIS A 21 4.08 -10.91 10.54
N ALA A 22 5.20 -11.63 10.54
CA ALA A 22 6.50 -11.09 10.14
C ALA A 22 6.61 -11.11 8.60
N PRO A 23 7.17 -10.04 7.98
CA PRO A 23 7.46 -10.06 6.56
C PRO A 23 8.36 -11.25 6.24
N PHE A 24 7.88 -12.15 5.39
CA PHE A 24 8.70 -13.25 4.91
C PHE A 24 9.58 -12.69 3.80
N GLU A 25 10.81 -12.32 4.16
CA GLU A 25 11.83 -11.96 3.19
C GLU A 25 12.52 -13.25 2.72
N ILE A 26 12.10 -13.76 1.57
CA ILE A 26 12.77 -14.91 0.96
C ILE A 26 14.02 -14.40 0.26
N GLN A 27 15.11 -14.29 1.02
CA GLN A 27 16.45 -14.20 0.45
C GLN A 27 16.85 -15.61 0.04
N TRP A 28 16.58 -15.97 -1.22
CA TRP A 28 17.21 -17.15 -1.81
C TRP A 28 18.71 -16.92 -1.85
N ALA A 29 19.47 -17.81 -1.20
CA ALA A 29 20.92 -17.83 -1.37
C ALA A 29 21.21 -18.05 -2.86
N ASP A 30 22.17 -17.32 -3.43
CA ASP A 30 22.68 -17.53 -4.79
C ASP A 30 23.41 -18.88 -4.96
N ASP A 31 23.30 -19.79 -3.98
CA ASP A 31 24.02 -21.06 -3.96
C ASP A 31 23.12 -22.20 -4.45
N ASP A 32 23.57 -22.88 -5.52
CA ASP A 32 22.99 -24.03 -6.22
C ASP A 32 22.69 -25.29 -5.35
N ASP A 33 22.78 -25.20 -4.02
CA ASP A 33 22.81 -26.33 -3.08
C ASP A 33 21.69 -26.31 -2.02
N ASP A 34 20.46 -25.93 -2.38
CA ASP A 34 19.28 -26.16 -1.50
C ASP A 34 18.32 -27.19 -2.13
N PRO A 35 18.25 -28.43 -1.61
CA PRO A 35 17.54 -29.54 -2.24
C PRO A 35 16.08 -29.70 -1.80
N GLU A 36 15.46 -28.71 -1.16
CA GLU A 36 14.08 -28.84 -0.64
C GLU A 36 13.13 -27.86 -1.36
N ASP A 37 12.13 -28.44 -2.05
CA ASP A 37 11.09 -27.71 -2.77
C ASP A 37 10.25 -26.87 -1.78
N PRO A 38 10.35 -25.53 -1.81
CA PRO A 38 9.71 -24.62 -0.85
C PRO A 38 8.19 -24.53 -1.00
N THR A 39 7.58 -25.25 -1.96
CA THR A 39 6.16 -25.09 -2.32
C THR A 39 5.20 -25.23 -1.15
N HIS A 40 5.50 -26.09 -0.17
CA HIS A 40 4.63 -26.31 1.00
C HIS A 40 4.50 -25.10 1.94
N ILE A 41 5.35 -24.08 1.81
CA ILE A 41 5.42 -22.95 2.75
C ILE A 41 4.64 -21.74 2.21
N TYR A 42 4.41 -21.68 0.91
CA TYR A 42 3.78 -20.55 0.24
C TYR A 42 2.33 -20.30 0.68
N ASP A 43 1.60 -21.35 1.09
CA ASP A 43 0.22 -21.24 1.56
C ASP A 43 0.08 -20.37 2.81
N ASN A 44 1.14 -20.27 3.62
CA ASN A 44 1.15 -19.53 4.89
C ASN A 44 1.73 -18.12 4.76
N VAL A 45 2.28 -17.75 3.61
CA VAL A 45 2.88 -16.43 3.37
C VAL A 45 1.78 -15.40 3.12
N ARG A 46 1.61 -14.47 4.08
CA ARG A 46 0.65 -13.35 3.98
C ARG A 46 1.33 -12.03 3.60
N THR A 47 2.49 -11.77 4.15
CA THR A 47 3.31 -10.60 3.79
C THR A 47 4.53 -11.07 3.02
N LEU A 48 4.67 -10.58 1.80
CA LEU A 48 5.74 -10.96 0.90
C LEU A 48 6.49 -9.72 0.42
N ARG A 49 7.80 -9.70 0.65
CA ARG A 49 8.70 -8.71 0.08
C ARG A 49 9.41 -9.33 -1.12
N VAL A 50 9.34 -8.66 -2.26
CA VAL A 50 9.94 -9.16 -3.51
C VAL A 50 10.73 -8.05 -4.19
N ASP A 51 11.95 -8.39 -4.56
CA ASP A 51 12.86 -7.53 -5.31
C ASP A 51 12.78 -7.73 -6.83
N ASP A 52 12.17 -8.83 -7.27
CA ASP A 52 11.97 -9.21 -8.67
C ASP A 52 10.56 -9.76 -8.90
N LEU A 53 9.85 -9.18 -9.87
CA LEU A 53 8.50 -9.61 -10.23
C LEU A 53 8.46 -11.08 -10.71
N GLN A 54 9.55 -11.61 -11.26
CA GLN A 54 9.61 -13.02 -11.65
C GLN A 54 9.51 -13.96 -10.43
N ARG A 55 10.19 -13.62 -9.34
CA ARG A 55 10.10 -14.37 -8.06
C ARG A 55 8.70 -14.31 -7.47
N TYR A 56 8.02 -13.17 -7.57
CA TYR A 56 6.61 -13.05 -7.16
C TYR A 56 5.73 -14.06 -7.92
N LYS A 57 5.93 -14.18 -9.24
CA LYS A 57 5.18 -15.13 -10.06
C LYS A 57 5.46 -16.58 -9.67
N GLU A 58 6.70 -16.93 -9.36
CA GLU A 58 7.08 -18.29 -8.93
C GLU A 58 6.36 -18.70 -7.65
N ILE A 59 6.38 -17.86 -6.63
CA ILE A 59 5.70 -18.10 -5.34
C ILE A 59 4.19 -18.29 -5.56
N VAL A 60 3.58 -17.42 -6.35
CA VAL A 60 2.14 -17.48 -6.59
C VAL A 60 1.75 -18.67 -7.49
N ASN A 61 2.58 -19.02 -8.47
CA ASN A 61 2.42 -20.24 -9.26
C ASN A 61 2.58 -21.50 -8.40
N GLY A 62 3.41 -21.46 -7.36
CA GLY A 62 3.57 -22.50 -6.35
C GLY A 62 2.43 -22.59 -5.33
N GLY A 63 1.37 -21.78 -5.45
CA GLY A 63 0.21 -21.81 -4.55
C GLY A 63 0.11 -20.62 -3.58
N GLY A 64 1.17 -19.81 -3.47
CA GLY A 64 1.19 -18.68 -2.54
C GLY A 64 0.13 -17.62 -2.82
N ARG A 65 -0.54 -17.13 -1.77
CA ARG A 65 -1.56 -16.07 -1.86
C ARG A 65 -1.25 -14.96 -0.83
N PRO A 66 -0.17 -14.19 -1.06
CA PRO A 66 0.18 -13.08 -0.18
C PRO A 66 -0.86 -11.97 -0.29
N SER A 67 -1.29 -11.46 0.86
CA SER A 67 -2.23 -10.35 0.95
C SER A 67 -1.53 -8.99 0.95
N GLN A 68 -0.31 -8.93 1.49
CA GLN A 68 0.55 -7.76 1.44
C GLN A 68 1.78 -8.05 0.59
N VAL A 69 1.97 -7.29 -0.48
CA VAL A 69 3.13 -7.40 -1.38
C VAL A 69 3.92 -6.10 -1.38
N ILE A 70 5.21 -6.20 -1.10
CA ILE A 70 6.16 -5.08 -1.05
C ILE A 70 7.18 -5.27 -2.18
N LEU A 71 7.06 -4.49 -3.25
CA LEU A 71 7.90 -4.52 -4.45
C LEU A 71 9.11 -3.57 -4.34
N ILE A 72 9.76 -3.53 -3.16
CA ILE A 72 10.80 -2.56 -2.83
C ILE A 72 12.01 -3.28 -2.20
N ARG A 73 13.17 -3.12 -2.84
CA ARG A 73 14.50 -3.54 -2.39
C ARG A 73 14.99 -2.67 -1.23
N ASP A 74 16.02 -3.14 -0.52
CA ASP A 74 16.65 -2.40 0.58
C ASP A 74 17.25 -1.04 0.16
N ASP A 75 17.65 -0.90 -1.10
CA ASP A 75 18.14 0.35 -1.66
C ASP A 75 17.02 1.25 -2.23
N TRP A 76 15.77 0.89 -1.95
CA TRP A 76 14.55 1.53 -2.44
C TRP A 76 14.41 1.56 -3.97
N ARG A 77 15.08 0.63 -4.64
CA ARG A 77 14.80 0.25 -6.03
C ARG A 77 13.89 -0.97 -6.05
N GLY A 78 13.46 -1.43 -7.21
CA GLY A 78 12.58 -2.58 -7.35
C GLY A 78 11.61 -2.38 -8.50
N PRO A 79 10.85 -3.42 -8.86
CA PRO A 79 9.83 -3.30 -9.89
C PRO A 79 8.78 -2.26 -9.46
N GLY A 80 8.51 -1.31 -10.34
CA GLY A 80 7.49 -0.29 -10.12
C GLY A 80 6.09 -0.80 -10.48
N MET A 81 5.09 0.07 -10.31
CA MET A 81 3.74 -0.20 -10.80
C MET A 81 3.73 -0.46 -12.31
N THR A 82 4.54 0.28 -13.06
CA THR A 82 4.72 0.10 -14.50
C THR A 82 5.13 -1.32 -14.86
N ASP A 83 6.12 -1.89 -14.15
CA ASP A 83 6.60 -3.25 -14.40
C ASP A 83 5.52 -4.29 -14.05
N PHE A 84 4.82 -4.06 -12.93
CA PHE A 84 3.70 -4.88 -12.50
C PHE A 84 2.58 -4.91 -13.54
N VAL A 85 2.14 -3.74 -14.02
CA VAL A 85 1.09 -3.59 -15.04
C VAL A 85 1.54 -4.15 -16.39
N ALA A 86 2.77 -3.83 -16.83
CA ALA A 86 3.33 -4.29 -18.09
C ALA A 86 3.43 -5.82 -18.16
N SER A 87 3.64 -6.49 -17.03
CA SER A 87 3.71 -7.95 -16.98
C SER A 87 2.43 -8.63 -17.46
N LYS A 88 1.27 -7.99 -17.26
CA LYS A 88 -0.10 -8.49 -17.58
C LYS A 88 -0.45 -9.88 -17.03
N TRP A 89 0.48 -10.55 -16.37
CA TRP A 89 0.39 -11.95 -15.97
C TRP A 89 -0.73 -12.20 -14.96
N TRP A 90 -1.06 -11.18 -14.17
CA TRP A 90 -2.10 -11.22 -13.14
C TRP A 90 -3.52 -11.00 -13.71
N LEU A 91 -3.67 -10.54 -14.96
CA LEU A 91 -4.98 -10.17 -15.53
C LEU A 91 -5.97 -11.34 -15.59
N ASP A 92 -5.48 -12.55 -15.83
CA ASP A 92 -6.32 -13.76 -15.92
C ASP A 92 -6.24 -14.62 -14.65
N ARG A 93 -5.73 -14.07 -13.55
CA ARG A 93 -5.46 -14.76 -12.29
C ARG A 93 -6.28 -14.14 -11.16
N GLU A 94 -7.60 -14.34 -11.24
CA GLU A 94 -8.55 -13.73 -10.30
C GLU A 94 -8.20 -14.04 -8.85
N ASP A 95 -7.86 -15.28 -8.53
CA ASP A 95 -7.50 -15.71 -7.19
C ASP A 95 -6.30 -14.96 -6.60
N VAL A 96 -5.31 -14.62 -7.44
CA VAL A 96 -4.15 -13.81 -7.06
C VAL A 96 -4.56 -12.36 -6.82
N ALA A 97 -5.33 -11.79 -7.76
CA ALA A 97 -5.84 -10.43 -7.67
C ALA A 97 -6.75 -10.21 -6.44
N HIS A 98 -7.55 -11.21 -6.08
CA HIS A 98 -8.43 -11.17 -4.91
C HIS A 98 -7.67 -11.37 -3.59
N ALA A 99 -6.57 -12.12 -3.60
CA ALA A 99 -5.74 -12.28 -2.40
C ALA A 99 -5.05 -10.97 -2.01
N LEU A 100 -4.65 -10.15 -3.00
CA LEU A 100 -3.90 -8.92 -2.77
C LEU A 100 -4.77 -7.81 -2.16
N THR A 101 -4.52 -7.48 -0.89
CA THR A 101 -5.19 -6.40 -0.15
C THR A 101 -4.27 -5.19 0.12
N CYS A 102 -2.95 -5.37 0.02
CA CYS A 102 -1.96 -4.29 0.14
C CYS A 102 -0.85 -4.42 -0.90
N LEU A 103 -0.54 -3.30 -1.56
CA LEU A 103 0.54 -3.19 -2.51
C LEU A 103 1.43 -1.99 -2.19
N GLU A 104 2.73 -2.23 -2.04
CA GLU A 104 3.75 -1.20 -1.82
C GLU A 104 4.78 -1.26 -2.94
N PHE A 105 5.08 -0.13 -3.59
CA PHE A 105 6.11 -0.06 -4.63
C PHE A 105 6.84 1.28 -4.66
N SER A 106 8.01 1.30 -5.31
CA SER A 106 8.78 2.51 -5.57
C SER A 106 8.43 3.10 -6.94
N CYS A 107 8.26 4.41 -7.01
CA CYS A 107 8.08 5.17 -8.26
C CYS A 107 9.42 5.69 -8.81
N SER A 108 10.56 5.20 -8.30
CA SER A 108 11.88 5.62 -8.80
C SER A 108 12.00 5.33 -10.30
N ASN A 109 12.27 6.37 -11.10
CA ASN A 109 12.37 6.36 -12.57
C ASN A 109 11.06 6.52 -13.35
N HIS A 110 9.93 6.73 -12.68
CA HIS A 110 8.64 7.01 -13.34
C HIS A 110 8.11 8.38 -12.96
N THR A 111 7.46 9.04 -13.91
CA THR A 111 6.80 10.31 -13.65
C THR A 111 5.45 10.08 -12.98
N MET A 112 4.91 11.10 -12.33
CA MET A 112 3.54 11.08 -11.79
C MET A 112 2.50 10.73 -12.86
N ARG A 113 2.74 11.13 -14.12
CA ARG A 113 1.87 10.81 -15.25
C ARG A 113 1.86 9.30 -15.54
N ASP A 114 3.02 8.66 -15.54
CA ASP A 114 3.14 7.22 -15.79
C ASP A 114 2.38 6.44 -14.72
N LEU A 115 2.59 6.80 -13.45
CA LEU A 115 1.84 6.23 -12.32
C LEU A 115 0.32 6.38 -12.49
N ILE A 116 -0.14 7.58 -12.82
CA ILE A 116 -1.57 7.84 -13.07
C ILE A 116 -2.12 6.94 -14.18
N MET A 117 -1.38 6.78 -15.28
CA MET A 117 -1.79 5.93 -16.39
C MET A 117 -1.88 4.45 -15.99
N ASP A 118 -0.91 3.95 -15.23
CA ASP A 118 -0.88 2.56 -14.79
C ASP A 118 -1.98 2.24 -13.76
N LEU A 119 -2.25 3.16 -12.83
CA LEU A 119 -3.35 3.04 -11.89
C LEU A 119 -4.70 3.08 -12.61
N ASP A 120 -4.87 3.99 -13.57
CA ASP A 120 -6.10 4.12 -14.35
C ASP A 120 -6.36 2.83 -15.16
N PHE A 121 -5.33 2.28 -15.82
CA PHE A 121 -5.43 1.01 -16.51
C PHE A 121 -5.82 -0.14 -15.57
N THR A 122 -5.21 -0.20 -14.39
CA THR A 122 -5.43 -1.24 -13.38
C THR A 122 -6.87 -1.23 -12.86
N PHE A 123 -7.36 -0.06 -12.43
CA PHE A 123 -8.67 0.04 -11.79
C PHE A 123 -9.84 0.08 -12.77
N ASN A 124 -9.67 0.62 -13.98
CA ASN A 124 -10.69 0.49 -15.03
C ASN A 124 -10.98 -0.96 -15.40
N ARG A 125 -9.97 -1.84 -15.32
CA ARG A 125 -10.12 -3.28 -15.54
C ARG A 125 -10.61 -4.05 -14.31
N LYS A 126 -10.88 -3.36 -13.19
CA LYS A 126 -11.26 -3.98 -11.90
C LYS A 126 -10.26 -5.03 -11.42
N ALA A 127 -8.99 -4.86 -11.80
CA ALA A 127 -8.07 -5.98 -11.79
C ALA A 127 -7.39 -6.20 -10.43
N LEU A 128 -7.56 -5.27 -9.47
CA LEU A 128 -7.20 -5.43 -8.06
C LEU A 128 -8.43 -5.14 -7.17
N PRO A 129 -9.42 -6.06 -7.13
CA PRO A 129 -10.74 -5.77 -6.56
C PRO A 129 -10.73 -5.59 -5.04
N ASN A 130 -9.79 -6.23 -4.33
CA ASN A 130 -9.71 -6.24 -2.87
C ASN A 130 -8.60 -5.33 -2.31
N LEU A 131 -7.92 -4.56 -3.17
CA LEU A 131 -6.83 -3.67 -2.74
C LEU A 131 -7.37 -2.59 -1.80
N ALA A 132 -7.06 -2.75 -0.51
CA ALA A 132 -7.51 -1.88 0.57
C ALA A 132 -6.46 -0.83 0.94
N GLU A 133 -5.18 -1.09 0.68
CA GLU A 133 -4.08 -0.20 1.00
C GLU A 133 -3.05 -0.13 -0.13
N LEU A 134 -2.70 1.09 -0.53
CA LEU A 134 -1.70 1.36 -1.55
C LEU A 134 -0.61 2.26 -0.97
N ALA A 135 0.64 1.85 -1.11
CA ALA A 135 1.80 2.66 -0.74
C ALA A 135 2.69 2.96 -1.94
N VAL A 136 2.94 4.25 -2.17
CA VAL A 136 3.80 4.73 -3.25
C VAL A 136 5.00 5.44 -2.66
N HIS A 137 6.19 4.91 -2.94
CA HIS A 137 7.43 5.42 -2.41
C HIS A 137 8.25 6.16 -3.45
N ARG A 138 9.11 7.08 -2.98
CA ARG A 138 10.01 7.89 -3.79
C ARG A 138 9.34 8.66 -4.93
N LEU A 139 8.14 9.18 -4.66
CA LEU A 139 7.53 10.14 -5.57
C LEU A 139 8.32 11.44 -5.56
N GLU A 140 8.41 12.08 -6.72
CA GLU A 140 8.83 13.48 -6.78
C GLU A 140 7.87 14.33 -5.91
N PRO A 141 8.35 15.47 -5.38
CA PRO A 141 7.51 16.31 -4.56
C PRO A 141 6.20 16.66 -5.27
N LEU A 142 5.05 16.33 -4.67
CA LEU A 142 3.75 16.62 -5.27
C LEU A 142 3.28 18.00 -4.84
N ASP A 143 2.37 18.59 -5.59
CA ASP A 143 1.50 19.65 -5.11
C ASP A 143 0.07 19.13 -4.82
N GLU A 144 -0.82 20.02 -4.36
CA GLU A 144 -2.21 19.64 -4.07
C GLU A 144 -2.98 19.22 -5.34
N LYS A 145 -2.64 19.76 -6.51
CA LYS A 145 -3.27 19.43 -7.79
C LYS A 145 -2.84 18.04 -8.27
N ASP A 146 -1.57 17.71 -8.12
CA ASP A 146 -1.04 16.37 -8.41
C ASP A 146 -1.70 15.32 -7.52
N LEU A 147 -1.79 15.61 -6.21
CA LEU A 147 -2.48 14.74 -5.26
C LEU A 147 -3.97 14.60 -5.59
N GLY A 148 -4.63 15.70 -5.95
CA GLY A 148 -6.02 15.69 -6.41
C GLY A 148 -6.22 14.83 -7.67
N SER A 149 -5.29 14.91 -8.63
CA SER A 149 -5.31 14.09 -9.85
C SER A 149 -5.14 12.60 -9.54
N LEU A 150 -4.27 12.26 -8.59
CA LEU A 150 -4.13 10.89 -8.10
C LEU A 150 -5.44 10.36 -7.52
N PHE A 151 -6.09 11.12 -6.64
CA PHE A 151 -7.37 10.72 -6.04
C PHE A 151 -8.51 10.55 -7.06
N VAL A 152 -8.49 11.31 -8.15
CA VAL A 152 -9.45 11.12 -9.25
C VAL A 152 -9.31 9.73 -9.86
N VAL A 153 -8.08 9.29 -10.16
CA VAL A 153 -7.83 7.94 -10.72
C VAL A 153 -8.17 6.85 -9.70
N LEU A 154 -7.76 7.05 -8.45
CA LEU A 154 -8.03 6.11 -7.36
C LEU A 154 -9.53 6.01 -7.02
N SER A 155 -10.37 6.93 -7.48
CA SER A 155 -11.83 6.84 -7.27
C SER A 155 -12.46 5.57 -7.87
N LEU A 156 -11.77 4.93 -8.82
CA LEU A 156 -12.14 3.63 -9.39
C LEU A 156 -11.79 2.44 -8.48
N ALA A 157 -10.87 2.62 -7.52
CA ALA A 157 -10.42 1.60 -6.59
C ALA A 157 -11.43 1.42 -5.43
N ARG A 158 -12.43 0.57 -5.64
CA ARG A 158 -13.61 0.46 -4.75
C ARG A 158 -13.29 0.06 -3.31
N ALA A 159 -12.32 -0.84 -3.12
CA ALA A 159 -11.91 -1.34 -1.81
C ALA A 159 -10.86 -0.44 -1.13
N LEU A 160 -10.31 0.56 -1.83
CA LEU A 160 -9.19 1.35 -1.33
C LEU A 160 -9.61 2.22 -0.13
N ARG A 161 -9.05 1.90 1.03
CA ARG A 161 -9.28 2.58 2.31
C ARG A 161 -8.10 3.48 2.69
N VAL A 162 -6.89 3.10 2.31
CA VAL A 162 -5.66 3.79 2.71
C VAL A 162 -4.78 4.09 1.50
N LEU A 163 -4.30 5.33 1.43
CA LEU A 163 -3.21 5.73 0.55
C LEU A 163 -2.02 6.21 1.39
N ARG A 164 -0.84 5.66 1.13
CA ARG A 164 0.43 6.14 1.71
C ARG A 164 1.32 6.67 0.60
N VAL A 165 1.86 7.86 0.79
CA VAL A 165 2.84 8.45 -0.12
C VAL A 165 4.07 8.86 0.66
N SER A 166 5.25 8.46 0.18
CA SER A 166 6.52 9.01 0.65
C SER A 166 7.27 9.66 -0.51
N GLU A 167 7.58 10.94 -0.35
CA GLU A 167 8.34 11.69 -1.33
C GLU A 167 9.84 11.42 -1.21
N TRP A 168 10.56 11.59 -2.32
CA TRP A 168 12.01 11.56 -2.35
C TRP A 168 12.54 12.65 -3.29
N SER A 169 13.56 13.38 -2.85
CA SER A 169 14.39 14.19 -3.73
C SER A 169 15.76 13.53 -3.85
N ALA A 170 16.32 13.47 -5.06
CA ALA A 170 17.74 13.14 -5.21
C ALA A 170 18.58 14.12 -4.34
N PRO A 171 19.67 13.66 -3.70
CA PRO A 171 20.58 14.56 -3.02
C PRO A 171 21.19 15.51 -4.05
N VAL A 172 20.68 16.72 -4.11
CA VAL A 172 21.27 17.77 -4.94
C VAL A 172 22.53 18.24 -4.24
N LYS A 173 23.61 18.29 -5.01
CA LYS A 173 24.93 18.75 -4.57
C LYS A 173 24.80 20.02 -3.73
N GLU A 174 25.44 20.02 -2.58
CA GLU A 174 25.50 21.10 -1.60
C GLU A 174 25.64 22.48 -2.27
N ASN A 175 24.72 23.40 -1.95
CA ASN A 175 24.81 24.88 -2.03
C ASN A 175 23.50 25.61 -2.35
N VAL A 176 22.36 24.92 -2.47
CA VAL A 176 21.05 25.59 -2.49
C VAL A 176 20.44 25.47 -1.10
N LEU A 177 20.19 26.60 -0.43
CA LEU A 177 19.33 26.64 0.75
C LEU A 177 17.99 26.03 0.36
N TRP A 178 17.76 24.77 0.75
CA TRP A 178 16.49 24.08 0.53
C TRP A 178 15.44 24.73 1.42
N GLN A 179 14.83 25.81 0.94
CA GLN A 179 13.49 26.16 1.38
C GLN A 179 12.58 25.05 0.85
N SER A 180 12.48 23.97 1.63
CA SER A 180 11.52 22.90 1.39
C SER A 180 10.13 23.52 1.44
N LYS A 181 9.60 23.88 0.27
CA LYS A 181 8.20 24.24 0.09
C LYS A 181 7.39 22.95 -0.03
N SER A 182 7.47 22.06 0.95
CA SER A 182 6.48 20.99 1.10
C SER A 182 5.12 21.67 1.20
N PHE A 183 4.22 21.45 0.23
CA PHE A 183 2.90 22.08 0.24
C PHE A 183 2.09 21.64 1.47
N ILE A 184 2.36 20.43 1.99
CA ILE A 184 1.89 20.00 3.29
C ILE A 184 2.83 20.58 4.36
N HIS A 185 2.44 21.74 4.88
CA HIS A 185 3.13 22.43 5.95
C HIS A 185 2.74 21.88 7.33
N SER A 186 3.52 22.17 8.37
CA SER A 186 3.20 21.74 9.74
C SER A 186 1.93 22.40 10.28
N SER A 187 1.44 23.44 9.61
CA SER A 187 0.18 24.13 9.88
C SER A 187 -0.97 23.70 8.98
N THR A 188 -0.75 22.80 8.01
CA THR A 188 -1.82 22.29 7.16
C THR A 188 -2.77 21.42 8.00
N VAL A 189 -3.99 21.91 8.18
CA VAL A 189 -5.05 21.23 8.95
C VAL A 189 -5.96 20.43 8.03
N GLU A 190 -6.20 20.93 6.81
CA GLU A 190 -7.08 20.29 5.83
C GLU A 190 -6.45 20.31 4.44
N LEU A 191 -6.82 19.33 3.60
CA LEU A 191 -6.41 19.18 2.21
C LEU A 191 -7.61 18.73 1.36
N LEU A 192 -7.57 19.03 0.06
CA LEU A 192 -8.48 18.47 -0.94
C LEU A 192 -9.96 18.68 -0.57
N VAL A 193 -10.30 19.92 -0.25
CA VAL A 193 -11.66 20.28 0.20
C VAL A 193 -12.65 20.13 -0.95
N ASN A 194 -13.72 19.37 -0.72
CA ASN A 194 -14.76 19.04 -1.71
C ASN A 194 -14.21 18.30 -2.95
N CYS A 195 -13.13 17.53 -2.77
CA CYS A 195 -12.58 16.64 -3.79
C CYS A 195 -13.31 15.28 -3.81
N ARG A 196 -13.02 14.49 -4.84
CA ARG A 196 -13.53 13.13 -5.03
C ARG A 196 -12.57 12.12 -4.45
N PHE A 197 -13.12 11.11 -3.78
CA PHE A 197 -12.36 10.04 -3.13
C PHE A 197 -12.96 8.67 -3.47
N PRO A 198 -12.16 7.59 -3.39
CA PRO A 198 -12.68 6.23 -3.45
C PRO A 198 -13.78 6.01 -2.41
N ALA A 199 -14.78 5.18 -2.73
CA ALA A 199 -15.94 4.96 -1.86
C ALA A 199 -15.56 4.50 -0.44
N ALA A 200 -14.61 3.56 -0.33
CA ALA A 200 -14.13 3.04 0.94
C ALA A 200 -13.06 3.92 1.64
N PHE A 201 -12.65 5.04 1.05
CA PHE A 201 -11.46 5.76 1.52
C PHE A 201 -11.58 6.31 2.95
N GLU A 202 -10.57 6.10 3.79
CA GLU A 202 -10.57 6.45 5.21
C GLU A 202 -9.34 7.27 5.61
N TYR A 203 -8.14 6.88 5.20
CA TYR A 203 -6.90 7.48 5.70
C TYR A 203 -5.88 7.77 4.59
N PHE A 204 -5.18 8.88 4.77
CA PHE A 204 -4.04 9.28 3.94
C PHE A 204 -2.80 9.49 4.82
N GLN A 205 -1.68 8.87 4.46
CA GLN A 205 -0.38 9.12 5.06
C GLN A 205 0.53 9.84 4.07
N TRP A 206 1.21 10.86 4.56
CA TRP A 206 2.18 11.63 3.82
C TRP A 206 3.52 11.69 4.54
N THR A 207 4.58 11.21 3.90
CA THR A 207 5.96 11.36 4.37
C THR A 207 6.70 12.26 3.39
N GLY A 208 6.85 13.54 3.73
CA GLY A 208 7.54 14.50 2.86
C GLY A 208 9.06 14.33 2.89
N VAL A 209 9.74 14.84 1.85
CA VAL A 209 11.20 14.69 1.59
C VAL A 209 12.12 14.94 2.80
N HIS A 210 11.72 15.81 3.73
CA HIS A 210 12.52 16.21 4.90
C HIS A 210 11.79 16.06 6.23
N ARG A 211 10.66 15.33 6.25
CA ARG A 211 9.94 15.06 7.49
C ARG A 211 10.30 13.65 7.94
N GLY A 212 11.01 13.56 9.06
CA GLY A 212 11.28 12.27 9.72
C GLY A 212 9.98 11.56 10.12
N ASP A 213 8.95 12.34 10.48
CA ASP A 213 7.66 11.79 10.91
C ASP A 213 6.58 11.90 9.81
N PRO A 214 5.86 10.80 9.53
CA PRO A 214 4.70 10.83 8.67
C PRO A 214 3.60 11.74 9.21
N THR A 215 2.94 12.47 8.32
CA THR A 215 1.73 13.24 8.58
C THR A 215 0.51 12.44 8.17
N TYR A 216 -0.52 12.43 9.00
CA TYR A 216 -1.70 11.60 8.81
C TYR A 216 -2.96 12.44 8.64
N PHE A 217 -3.86 11.99 7.78
CA PHE A 217 -5.16 12.59 7.55
C PHE A 217 -6.25 11.53 7.55
N ARG A 218 -7.41 11.88 8.08
CA ARG A 218 -8.65 11.13 7.92
C ARG A 218 -9.56 11.79 6.89
N PHE A 219 -10.33 10.98 6.18
CA PHE A 219 -11.41 11.46 5.35
C PHE A 219 -12.59 11.98 6.19
N LEU A 220 -13.15 13.11 5.81
CA LEU A 220 -14.42 13.63 6.31
C LEU A 220 -15.35 13.94 5.14
N PRO A 221 -16.61 13.45 5.16
CA PRO A 221 -17.58 13.75 4.12
C PRO A 221 -17.95 15.23 4.11
N THR A 222 -18.19 15.77 2.92
CA THR A 222 -18.83 17.07 2.76
C THR A 222 -20.33 16.84 2.72
N HIS A 223 -21.02 17.19 3.82
CA HIS A 223 -22.48 17.20 3.82
C HIS A 223 -22.96 18.49 3.17
N ASP A 224 -23.21 18.46 1.86
CA ASP A 224 -23.96 19.54 1.22
C ASP A 224 -25.41 19.43 1.70
N ALA A 225 -25.87 20.38 2.51
CA ALA A 225 -27.26 20.45 3.01
C ALA A 225 -28.32 20.58 1.89
N THR A 226 -27.88 20.79 0.65
CA THR A 226 -28.69 20.88 -0.57
C THR A 226 -28.51 19.71 -1.53
N SER A 227 -27.63 18.74 -1.22
CA SER A 227 -27.52 17.52 -2.01
C SER A 227 -28.63 16.57 -1.57
N SER A 228 -29.74 16.61 -2.30
CA SER A 228 -30.70 15.51 -2.34
C SER A 228 -29.90 14.22 -2.53
N MET A 229 -29.95 13.33 -1.53
CA MET A 229 -29.54 11.93 -1.66
C MET A 229 -29.91 11.45 -3.07
N PRO A 230 -28.97 10.94 -3.89
CA PRO A 230 -29.38 10.28 -5.11
C PRO A 230 -30.25 9.12 -4.64
N ALA A 231 -31.53 9.17 -5.02
CA ALA A 231 -32.42 8.03 -4.85
C ALA A 231 -31.70 6.81 -5.46
N PRO A 232 -31.86 5.60 -4.88
CA PRO A 232 -31.31 4.39 -5.49
C PRO A 232 -32.12 4.13 -6.77
N THR A 233 -31.77 4.84 -7.85
CA THR A 233 -32.28 4.54 -9.18
C THR A 233 -31.64 3.23 -9.58
N SER A 234 -32.49 2.22 -9.58
CA SER A 234 -32.25 0.85 -10.03
C SER A 234 -31.92 0.80 -11.52
N SER A 235 -30.73 1.25 -11.90
CA SER A 235 -30.08 0.99 -13.18
C SER A 235 -28.70 1.63 -13.18
N GLU A 236 -27.69 0.88 -13.62
CA GLU A 236 -26.27 1.22 -13.78
C GLU A 236 -25.38 0.87 -12.57
N GLU A 237 -24.50 -0.12 -12.78
CA GLU A 237 -23.38 -0.56 -11.92
C GLU A 237 -22.31 0.54 -11.67
N GLY A 238 -22.66 1.82 -11.85
CA GLY A 238 -21.76 2.97 -11.91
C GLY A 238 -22.04 4.12 -10.92
N ALA A 239 -23.24 4.22 -10.33
CA ALA A 239 -23.66 5.48 -9.69
C ALA A 239 -23.29 5.66 -8.19
N ALA A 240 -22.94 4.61 -7.46
CA ALA A 240 -22.60 4.69 -6.03
C ALA A 240 -21.08 4.60 -5.74
N LEU A 241 -20.22 5.01 -6.70
CA LEU A 241 -18.80 4.65 -6.68
C LEU A 241 -17.84 5.70 -6.10
N ILE A 242 -18.28 6.94 -5.88
CA ILE A 242 -17.40 8.06 -5.54
C ILE A 242 -18.04 8.89 -4.42
N LYS A 243 -17.26 9.21 -3.38
CA LYS A 243 -17.69 10.14 -2.31
C LYS A 243 -16.94 11.46 -2.39
N ARG A 244 -17.61 12.54 -1.96
CA ARG A 244 -17.02 13.88 -1.85
C ARG A 244 -16.72 14.21 -0.40
N GLY A 245 -15.58 14.86 -0.16
CA GLY A 245 -15.16 15.18 1.18
C GLY A 245 -13.91 16.03 1.24
N ARG A 246 -13.22 15.94 2.35
CA ARG A 246 -11.92 16.56 2.59
C ARG A 246 -11.05 15.66 3.44
N LEU A 247 -9.75 15.91 3.43
CA LEU A 247 -8.79 15.27 4.32
C LEU A 247 -8.52 16.19 5.50
N GLN A 248 -8.78 15.73 6.72
CA GLN A 248 -8.46 16.46 7.95
C GLN A 248 -7.27 15.80 8.63
N ARG A 249 -6.27 16.59 8.99
CA ARG A 249 -5.08 16.12 9.69
C ARG A 249 -5.45 15.54 11.06
N ILE A 250 -4.82 14.43 11.41
CA ILE A 250 -4.95 13.77 12.70
C ILE A 250 -3.55 13.56 13.34
N PRO A 251 -3.47 13.48 14.68
CA PRO A 251 -2.22 13.15 15.35
C PRO A 251 -1.81 11.69 15.07
N SER A 252 -0.51 11.40 15.02
CA SER A 252 0.04 10.05 14.76
C SER A 252 -0.37 9.00 15.79
N MET A 253 -0.82 9.42 16.98
CA MET A 253 -1.28 8.54 18.05
C MET A 253 -2.44 7.63 17.67
N PHE A 254 -3.17 7.91 16.57
CA PHE A 254 -4.24 7.02 16.10
C PHE A 254 -3.74 5.62 15.67
N ARG A 255 -2.42 5.46 15.43
CA ARG A 255 -1.78 4.16 15.14
C ARG A 255 -1.28 3.44 16.40
N ALA A 256 -1.46 4.01 17.58
CA ALA A 256 -0.92 3.40 18.79
C ALA A 256 -1.87 2.34 19.34
N LYS A 257 -1.34 1.14 19.60
CA LYS A 257 -1.98 0.17 20.49
C LYS A 257 -1.91 0.64 21.92
N ILE A 258 -3.08 0.80 22.53
CA ILE A 258 -3.18 0.86 23.99
C ILE A 258 -3.86 -0.43 24.40
N SER A 259 -3.13 -1.31 25.06
CA SER A 259 -3.70 -2.54 25.60
C SER A 259 -4.82 -2.21 26.61
N PRO A 260 -5.76 -3.14 26.88
CA PRO A 260 -6.83 -2.92 27.86
C PRO A 260 -6.34 -2.55 29.27
N VAL A 261 -5.07 -2.85 29.59
CA VAL A 261 -4.41 -2.52 30.86
C VAL A 261 -3.64 -1.19 30.82
N GLY A 262 -3.78 -0.41 29.74
CA GLY A 262 -3.18 0.92 29.61
C GLY A 262 -1.69 0.93 29.27
N VAL A 263 -1.13 -0.22 28.88
CA VAL A 263 0.28 -0.33 28.45
C VAL A 263 0.37 -0.03 26.96
N TRP A 264 1.32 0.83 26.60
CA TRP A 264 1.74 1.05 25.22
C TRP A 264 2.50 -0.19 24.76
N ASP A 265 1.89 -0.99 23.88
CA ASP A 265 2.59 -2.11 23.28
C ASP A 265 3.51 -1.54 22.18
N ALA A 266 4.81 -1.43 22.45
CA ALA A 266 5.84 -1.39 21.42
C ALA A 266 6.80 -2.56 21.70
N PRO A 267 7.08 -3.40 20.69
CA PRO A 267 7.80 -2.96 19.51
C PRO A 267 7.07 -3.31 18.22
N PHE A 268 6.67 -2.27 17.48
CA PHE A 268 6.22 -2.45 16.10
C PHE A 268 7.48 -2.78 15.29
N ASP A 269 7.53 -3.97 14.69
CA ASP A 269 8.49 -4.26 13.63
C ASP A 269 8.45 -3.09 12.63
N PRO A 270 9.57 -2.39 12.35
CA PRO A 270 9.60 -1.25 11.43
C PRO A 270 9.00 -1.58 10.06
N MET A 271 9.07 -2.85 9.63
CA MET A 271 8.48 -3.32 8.38
C MET A 271 6.97 -3.55 8.48
N ARG A 272 6.46 -4.00 9.63
CA ARG A 272 5.00 -4.03 9.91
C ARG A 272 4.43 -2.63 10.15
N ALA A 273 5.26 -1.69 10.62
CA ALA A 273 4.89 -0.30 10.88
C ALA A 273 4.62 0.49 9.59
N SER A 274 4.95 -0.08 8.43
CA SER A 274 4.65 0.55 7.15
C SER A 274 3.12 0.63 6.94
N ALA A 275 2.41 -0.50 7.02
CA ALA A 275 0.97 -0.60 6.72
C ALA A 275 0.07 -0.06 7.83
N ILE A 276 -0.98 0.67 7.46
CA ILE A 276 -2.00 1.21 8.38
C ILE A 276 -3.04 0.13 8.69
N LEU A 277 -3.30 -0.79 7.77
CA LEU A 277 -4.20 -1.90 7.98
C LEU A 277 -3.44 -3.20 8.27
N ASP A 278 -4.02 -4.06 9.09
CA ASP A 278 -3.62 -5.46 9.25
C ASP A 278 -4.28 -6.29 8.14
N HIS A 279 -3.45 -6.87 7.28
CA HIS A 279 -3.85 -7.63 6.10
C HIS A 279 -3.81 -9.15 6.32
N THR A 280 -3.64 -9.61 7.56
CA THR A 280 -3.60 -11.05 7.87
C THR A 280 -4.97 -11.71 7.95
N GLY A 281 -6.02 -10.93 8.23
CA GLY A 281 -7.41 -11.37 8.23
C GLY A 281 -8.04 -11.37 6.84
N VAL A 282 -9.24 -11.95 6.74
CA VAL A 282 -10.05 -11.96 5.50
C VAL A 282 -10.44 -10.54 5.07
N VAL A 283 -10.72 -9.68 6.05
CA VAL A 283 -11.02 -8.27 5.83
C VAL A 283 -9.96 -7.45 6.55
N PRO A 284 -9.25 -6.54 5.86
CA PRO A 284 -8.25 -5.72 6.51
C PRO A 284 -8.86 -4.90 7.66
N SER A 285 -8.24 -4.93 8.83
CA SER A 285 -8.63 -4.10 9.99
C SER A 285 -7.57 -3.04 10.26
N LEU A 286 -7.84 -2.05 11.12
CA LEU A 286 -6.76 -1.14 11.53
C LEU A 286 -5.66 -1.94 12.23
N ALA A 287 -4.41 -1.74 11.83
CA ALA A 287 -3.25 -2.25 12.54
C ALA A 287 -3.07 -1.40 13.80
N LEU A 288 -3.72 -1.84 14.89
CA LEU A 288 -3.58 -1.28 16.24
C LEU A 288 -2.53 -2.10 17.01
#